data_AF-A0A6B2VFT3-F1
#
_entry.id   AF-A0A6B2VFT3-F1
#
_cell.length_a   1.000
_cell.length_b   1.000
_cell.length_c   1.000
_cell.angle_alpha   90.00
_cell.angle_beta   90.00
_cell.angle_gamma   90.00
#
_symmetry.space_group_name_H-M   'P 1'
#
loop_
_entity.id
_entity.type
_entity.pdbx_description
1 polymer ?
#
loop_
_entity_poly.entity_id
_entity_poly.type
_entity_poly.pdbx_seq_one_letter_code
_entity_poly.pdbx_strand_id
1 'polypeptide(L)'
;MTDQAVDADGANLSGTDRSPAAAPGLFLGRTRELKELRADIERAGLDTISGRKAPRARVLLIAGRPGSGRTALAEELVRQIAERYPDGVLRARLAEP
;
A
#
# COMPACT_ATOMS: atom_id res chain seq x y z
N MET A 1 -10.77 -20.34 -14.72
CA MET A 1 -10.56 -19.24 -15.69
C MET A 1 -11.81 -18.41 -15.64
N THR A 2 -11.81 -17.35 -14.83
CA THR A 2 -12.96 -16.46 -14.67
C THR A 2 -12.52 -15.04 -14.95
N ASP A 3 -13.13 -14.52 -15.99
CA ASP A 3 -13.02 -13.20 -16.58
C ASP A 3 -13.59 -12.15 -15.60
N GLN A 4 -12.82 -11.11 -15.30
CA GLN A 4 -13.31 -9.93 -14.60
C GLN A 4 -13.22 -8.75 -15.55
N ALA A 5 -14.32 -8.47 -16.24
CA ALA A 5 -14.56 -7.21 -16.93
C ALA A 5 -15.02 -6.16 -15.90
N VAL A 6 -14.36 -5.02 -15.89
CA VAL A 6 -14.72 -3.84 -15.11
C VAL A 6 -14.96 -2.69 -16.07
N ASP A 7 -16.22 -2.42 -16.39
CA ASP A 7 -16.61 -1.15 -17.00
C ASP A 7 -16.54 -0.07 -15.93
N ALA A 8 -15.70 0.92 -16.17
CA ALA A 8 -15.66 2.16 -15.42
C ALA A 8 -15.87 3.30 -16.42
N ASP A 9 -17.10 3.79 -16.49
CA ASP A 9 -17.39 5.02 -17.22
C ASP A 9 -17.78 6.14 -16.25
N GLY A 10 -17.12 7.27 -16.44
CA GLY A 10 -17.63 8.59 -16.07
C GLY A 10 -17.47 9.06 -14.61
N ALA A 11 -16.32 9.66 -14.28
CA ALA A 11 -16.31 10.93 -13.53
C ALA A 11 -14.97 11.67 -13.70
N ASN A 12 -14.97 12.62 -14.65
CA ASN A 12 -13.98 13.69 -14.75
C ASN A 12 -13.87 14.46 -13.42
N LEU A 13 -12.70 14.46 -12.78
CA LEU A 13 -12.32 15.47 -11.81
C LEU A 13 -10.95 16.03 -12.19
N SER A 14 -11.03 17.21 -12.80
CA SER A 14 -9.96 18.09 -13.25
C SER A 14 -8.79 18.18 -12.28
N GLY A 15 -7.59 18.15 -12.83
CA GLY A 15 -6.32 18.18 -12.12
C GLY A 15 -6.11 19.47 -11.31
N THR A 16 -5.76 19.25 -10.04
CA THR A 16 -4.80 20.00 -9.21
C THR A 16 -4.72 19.26 -7.88
N ASP A 17 -4.26 18.01 -7.90
CA ASP A 17 -4.26 17.17 -6.70
C ASP A 17 -2.82 16.81 -6.32
N ARG A 18 -1.97 17.84 -6.22
CA ARG A 18 -0.89 17.82 -5.22
C ARG A 18 -1.58 17.93 -3.86
N SER A 19 -2.28 16.88 -3.49
CA SER A 19 -2.93 16.78 -2.19
C SER A 19 -1.80 16.92 -1.17
N PRO A 20 -1.81 17.98 -0.34
CA PRO A 20 -0.80 18.13 0.68
C PRO A 20 -0.76 16.85 1.51
N ALA A 21 0.42 16.43 1.97
CA ALA A 21 0.51 15.37 2.96
C ALA A 21 -0.51 15.69 4.05
N ALA A 22 -1.56 14.87 4.14
CA ALA A 22 -2.69 15.15 5.01
C ALA A 22 -2.12 15.48 6.38
N ALA A 23 -2.54 16.60 6.98
CA ALA A 23 -2.20 16.94 8.36
C ALA A 23 -2.39 15.66 9.20
N PRO A 24 -1.45 15.30 10.10
CA PRO A 24 -1.45 13.99 10.73
C PRO A 24 -2.76 13.79 11.50
N GLY A 25 -3.72 13.18 10.82
CA GLY A 25 -4.96 12.75 11.40
C GLY A 25 -4.64 11.61 12.34
N LEU A 26 -5.38 11.53 13.45
CA LEU A 26 -5.28 10.39 14.34
C LEU A 26 -5.70 9.14 13.57
N PHE A 27 -4.77 8.21 13.35
CA PHE A 27 -5.09 6.88 12.86
C PHE A 27 -5.54 6.01 14.03
N LEU A 28 -6.80 5.59 14.04
CA LEU A 28 -7.40 4.84 15.14
C LEU A 28 -7.82 3.43 14.71
N GLY A 29 -7.61 2.46 15.59
CA GLY A 29 -7.97 1.07 15.34
C GLY A 29 -7.08 0.38 14.29
N ARG A 30 -7.62 -0.68 13.66
CA ARG A 30 -6.98 -1.43 12.56
C ARG A 30 -5.60 -2.03 12.88
N THR A 31 -5.37 -2.28 14.16
CA THR A 31 -4.12 -2.83 14.70
C THR A 31 -3.85 -4.24 14.19
N ARG A 32 -4.91 -5.02 13.94
CA ARG A 32 -4.82 -6.37 13.39
C ARG A 32 -4.25 -6.34 11.97
N GLU A 33 -4.80 -5.50 11.13
CA GLU A 33 -4.40 -5.36 9.72
C GLU A 33 -2.96 -4.84 9.61
N LEU A 34 -2.59 -3.85 10.43
CA LEU A 34 -1.20 -3.39 10.51
C LEU A 34 -0.24 -4.50 10.96
N LYS A 35 -0.64 -5.30 11.95
CA LYS A 35 0.17 -6.43 12.42
C LYS A 35 0.36 -7.48 11.32
N GLU A 36 -0.71 -7.83 10.60
CA GLU A 36 -0.65 -8.78 9.49
C GLU A 36 0.25 -8.27 8.35
N LEU A 37 0.08 -7.01 7.94
CA LEU A 37 0.92 -6.39 6.89
C LEU A 37 2.40 -6.33 7.29
N ARG A 38 2.72 -6.00 8.55
CA ARG A 38 4.10 -6.03 9.04
C ARG A 38 4.66 -7.46 9.03
N ALA A 39 3.87 -8.44 9.45
CA ALA A 39 4.30 -9.84 9.43
C ALA A 39 4.62 -10.33 8.01
N ASP A 40 3.86 -9.89 6.99
CA ASP A 40 4.13 -10.24 5.60
C ASP A 40 5.44 -9.65 5.06
N ILE A 41 5.84 -8.47 5.53
CA ILE A 41 7.14 -7.87 5.23
C ILE A 41 8.26 -8.72 5.82
N GLU A 42 8.13 -9.12 7.09
CA GLU A 42 9.16 -9.90 7.81
C GLU A 42 9.25 -11.35 7.35
N ARG A 43 8.15 -11.92 6.87
CA ARG A 43 8.08 -13.33 6.46
C ARG A 43 9.11 -13.61 5.39
N ALA A 44 9.77 -14.77 5.46
CA ALA A 44 10.70 -15.24 4.42
C ALA A 44 10.05 -15.17 3.03
N GLY A 45 10.78 -14.60 2.07
CA GLY A 45 10.26 -14.39 0.72
C GLY A 45 10.08 -15.71 -0.01
N LEU A 46 9.23 -15.73 -1.03
CA LEU A 46 9.04 -16.91 -1.87
C LEU A 46 10.38 -17.42 -2.43
N ASP A 47 11.28 -16.50 -2.76
CA ASP A 47 12.64 -16.82 -3.21
C ASP A 47 13.50 -17.45 -2.10
N THR A 48 13.41 -16.96 -0.87
CA THR A 48 14.09 -17.53 0.30
C THR A 48 13.59 -18.96 0.58
N ILE A 49 12.28 -19.19 0.45
CA ILE A 49 11.67 -20.52 0.60
C ILE A 49 12.08 -21.43 -0.58
N SER A 50 12.31 -20.87 -1.76
CA SER A 50 12.77 -21.57 -2.97
C SER A 50 14.30 -21.73 -3.05
N GLY A 51 15.03 -21.46 -1.95
CA GLY A 51 16.49 -21.62 -1.88
C GLY A 51 17.31 -20.55 -2.63
N ARG A 52 16.66 -19.51 -3.18
CA ARG A 52 17.33 -18.40 -3.85
C ARG A 52 17.74 -17.33 -2.83
N LYS A 53 19.04 -16.99 -2.80
CA LYS A 53 19.66 -16.11 -1.80
C LYS A 53 19.44 -14.61 -2.01
N ALA A 54 18.99 -14.17 -3.19
CA ALA A 54 18.86 -12.74 -3.48
C ALA A 54 17.57 -12.17 -2.87
N PRO A 55 17.64 -11.09 -2.05
CA PRO A 55 16.46 -10.40 -1.59
C PRO A 55 15.73 -9.78 -2.78
N ARG A 56 14.47 -10.18 -3.01
CA ARG A 56 13.61 -9.59 -4.03
C ARG A 56 12.56 -8.68 -3.42
N ALA A 57 12.11 -7.72 -4.23
CA ALA A 57 11.04 -6.79 -3.89
C ALA A 57 9.77 -7.53 -3.46
N ARG A 58 9.07 -6.96 -2.47
CA ARG A 58 7.77 -7.44 -2.00
C ARG A 58 6.67 -6.53 -2.54
N VAL A 59 5.54 -7.14 -2.88
CA VAL A 59 4.31 -6.44 -3.26
C VAL A 59 3.22 -6.84 -2.28
N LEU A 60 2.61 -5.85 -1.64
CA LEU A 60 1.47 -6.02 -0.74
C LEU A 60 0.24 -5.38 -1.38
N LEU A 61 -0.91 -6.05 -1.34
CA LEU A 61 -2.18 -5.53 -1.86
C LEU A 61 -3.12 -5.18 -0.70
N ILE A 62 -3.54 -3.91 -0.65
CA ILE A 62 -4.58 -3.45 0.28
C ILE A 62 -5.88 -3.25 -0.49
N ALA A 63 -6.79 -4.21 -0.37
CA ALA A 63 -8.11 -4.19 -0.99
C ALA A 63 -9.21 -3.87 0.05
N GLY A 64 -10.34 -3.35 -0.41
CA GLY A 64 -11.43 -2.91 0.46
C GLY A 64 -12.40 -1.97 -0.26
N ARG A 65 -13.57 -1.74 0.37
CA ARG A 65 -14.63 -0.88 -0.17
C ARG A 65 -14.14 0.56 -0.37
N PRO A 66 -14.73 1.33 -1.31
CA PRO A 66 -14.51 2.77 -1.40
C PRO A 66 -14.73 3.44 -0.02
N GLY A 67 -13.86 4.38 0.33
CA GLY A 67 -13.94 5.08 1.62
C GLY A 67 -13.49 4.28 2.85
N SER A 68 -13.06 3.02 2.74
CA SER A 68 -12.69 2.20 3.90
C SER A 68 -11.32 2.55 4.54
N GLY A 69 -10.72 3.68 4.17
CA GLY A 69 -9.41 4.10 4.69
C GLY A 69 -8.20 3.31 4.19
N ARG A 70 -8.28 2.68 3.00
CA ARG A 70 -7.16 1.90 2.42
C ARG A 70 -5.87 2.71 2.31
N THR A 71 -5.97 3.94 1.83
CA THR A 71 -4.83 4.86 1.71
C THR A 71 -4.26 5.21 3.08
N ALA A 72 -5.12 5.52 4.06
CA ALA A 72 -4.69 5.82 5.42
C ALA A 72 -3.97 4.62 6.08
N LEU A 73 -4.45 3.39 5.87
CA LEU A 73 -3.79 2.18 6.36
C LEU A 73 -2.39 1.99 5.73
N ALA A 74 -2.27 2.26 4.42
CA ALA A 74 -0.98 2.19 3.73
C ALA A 74 0.01 3.26 4.24
N GLU A 75 -0.46 4.48 4.42
CA GLU A 75 0.35 5.59 4.93
C GLU A 75 0.80 5.34 6.38
N GLU A 76 -0.08 4.80 7.22
CA GLU A 76 0.26 4.43 8.60
C GLU A 76 1.28 3.28 8.65
N LEU A 77 1.12 2.26 7.81
CA LEU A 77 2.12 1.19 7.67
C LEU A 77 3.48 1.77 7.30
N VAL A 78 3.53 2.63 6.28
CA VAL A 78 4.76 3.31 5.84
C VAL A 78 5.38 4.10 6.98
N ARG A 79 4.59 4.89 7.71
CA ARG A 79 5.06 5.66 8.85
C ARG A 79 5.72 4.78 9.92
N GLN A 80 5.16 3.59 10.20
CA GLN A 80 5.70 2.67 11.20
C GLN A 80 6.98 1.95 10.77
N ILE A 81 7.25 1.85 9.47
CA ILE A 81 8.38 1.06 8.96
C ILE A 81 9.48 1.92 8.33
N ALA A 82 9.24 3.20 8.08
CA ALA A 82 10.12 4.09 7.34
C ALA A 82 11.56 4.10 7.88
N GLU A 83 11.74 4.11 9.21
CA GLU A 83 13.06 4.10 9.86
C GLU A 83 13.90 2.85 9.54
N ARG A 84 13.27 1.77 9.06
CA ARG A 84 13.95 0.51 8.69
C ARG A 84 14.51 0.54 7.25
N TYR A 85 14.20 1.58 6.49
CA TYR A 85 14.65 1.75 5.11
C TYR A 85 15.53 3.01 5.04
N PRO A 86 16.86 2.88 5.17
CA PRO A 86 17.77 4.03 5.24
C PRO A 86 17.77 4.88 3.96
N ASP A 87 17.45 4.26 2.82
CA ASP A 87 17.32 4.94 1.53
C ASP A 87 16.01 5.74 1.40
N GLY A 88 15.16 5.69 2.42
CA GLY A 88 13.91 6.45 2.51
C GLY A 88 12.70 5.73 1.89
N VAL A 89 11.62 6.49 1.73
CA VAL A 89 10.35 6.01 1.18
C VAL A 89 9.91 6.89 0.02
N LEU A 90 9.49 6.25 -1.07
CA LEU A 90 8.94 6.90 -2.25
C LEU A 90 7.43 6.64 -2.35
N ARG A 91 6.68 7.67 -2.75
CA ARG A 91 5.24 7.59 -3.01
C ARG A 91 4.94 8.09 -4.41
N ALA A 92 4.18 7.32 -5.17
CA ALA A 92 3.60 7.73 -6.44
C ALA A 92 2.10 7.45 -6.43
N ARG A 93 1.31 8.39 -6.95
CA ARG A 93 -0.09 8.15 -7.31
C ARG A 93 -0.11 7.78 -8.78
N LEU A 94 -0.52 6.55 -9.09
CA LEU A 94 -0.73 6.12 -10.46
C LEU A 94 -2.15 6.53 -10.87
N ALA A 95 -2.27 7.22 -11.99
CA ALA A 95 -3.54 7.60 -12.63
C ALA A 95 -3.56 7.01 -14.06
N GLU A 96 -4.67 7.17 -14.77
CA GLU A 96 -4.74 6.83 -16.19
C GLU A 96 -3.63 7.54 -16.98
N PRO A 97 -3.07 6.90 -18.02
CA PRO A 97 -2.01 7.48 -18.84
C PRO A 97 -2.43 8.72 -19.61
#